data_AF-A0A8T6VFI2-F1
#
_entry.id   AF-A0A8T6VFI2-F1
#
_cell.length_a   1.000
_cell.length_b   1.000
_cell.length_c   1.000
_cell.angle_alpha   90.00
_cell.angle_beta   90.00
_cell.angle_gamma   90.00
#
_symmetry.space_group_name_H-M   'P 1'
#
loop_
_entity.id
_entity.type
_entity.pdbx_description
1 polymer ?
#
loop_
_entity_poly.entity_id
_entity_poly.type
_entity_poly.pdbx_seq_one_letter_code
_entity_poly.pdbx_strand_id
1 'polypeptide(L)' 'MIVSKQNSKTNSKKSPFAPGNESMTNPSVLSLVAKDGMLQRLQDSEDEYVQDWSIRVFESKHPIVSTDTENTYSDRPYYS' A
#
# COMPACT_ATOMS: atom_id res chain seq x y z
N MET A 1 43.71 15.69 14.59
CA MET A 1 42.30 15.25 14.60
C MET A 1 41.83 15.27 13.16
N ILE A 2 41.71 14.11 12.51
CA ILE A 2 41.29 14.04 11.10
C ILE A 2 39.76 14.09 11.09
N VAL A 3 39.18 15.19 10.63
CA VAL A 3 37.73 15.32 10.47
C VAL A 3 37.35 14.61 9.17
N SER A 4 36.75 13.43 9.29
CA SER A 4 36.17 12.70 8.17
C SER A 4 34.97 13.48 7.61
N LYS A 5 35.04 13.81 6.33
CA LYS A 5 33.96 14.46 5.59
C LYS A 5 32.77 13.51 5.52
N GLN A 6 31.71 13.79 6.28
CA GLN A 6 30.44 13.08 6.15
C GLN A 6 29.89 13.37 4.75
N ASN A 7 29.89 12.33 3.91
CA ASN A 7 29.25 12.35 2.62
C ASN A 7 27.74 12.21 2.89
N SER A 8 27.05 13.32 3.13
CA SER A 8 25.61 13.37 3.21
C SER A 8 25.05 13.02 1.83
N LYS A 9 24.75 11.73 1.62
CA LYS A 9 23.95 11.29 0.48
C LYS A 9 22.68 12.13 0.51
N THR A 10 22.56 13.05 -0.44
CA THR A 10 21.34 13.77 -0.70
C THR A 10 20.28 12.72 -1.01
N ASN A 11 19.37 12.51 -0.06
CA ASN A 11 18.24 11.59 -0.24
C ASN A 11 17.43 12.11 -1.43
N SER A 12 17.67 11.55 -2.61
CA SER A 12 16.74 11.67 -3.71
C SER A 12 15.38 11.23 -3.18
N LYS A 13 14.34 12.06 -3.35
CA LYS A 13 12.97 11.75 -2.91
C LYS A 13 12.61 10.36 -3.41
N LYS A 14 12.60 9.38 -2.51
CA LYS A 14 12.21 8.01 -2.84
C LYS A 14 10.74 8.03 -3.23
N SER A 15 10.41 7.50 -4.41
CA SER A 15 9.02 7.36 -4.85
C SER A 15 8.33 6.27 -4.03
N PRO A 16 7.16 6.52 -3.42
CA PRO A 16 6.41 5.51 -2.69
C PRO A 16 6.04 4.28 -3.53
N PHE A 17 6.00 4.42 -4.86
CA PHE A 17 5.54 3.39 -5.79
C PHE A 17 6.67 2.58 -6.42
N ALA A 18 7.91 2.87 -6.07
CA ALA A 18 9.05 2.06 -6.50
C ALA A 18 9.13 0.78 -5.65
N PRO A 19 9.59 -0.35 -6.23
CA PRO A 19 9.91 -1.55 -5.47
C PRO A 19 10.86 -1.27 -4.31
N GLY A 20 10.63 -1.89 -3.14
CA GLY A 20 11.40 -1.70 -1.92
C GLY A 20 10.91 -0.54 -1.02
N ASN A 21 9.84 0.16 -1.41
CA ASN A 21 9.22 1.23 -0.62
C ASN A 21 7.76 0.89 -0.23
N GLU A 22 7.41 -0.39 -0.15
CA GLU A 22 6.05 -0.88 0.07
C GLU A 22 5.43 -0.31 1.37
N SER A 23 6.25 -0.10 2.39
CA SER A 23 5.87 0.53 3.67
C SER A 23 5.44 1.99 3.57
N MET A 24 5.67 2.65 2.43
CA MET A 24 5.22 4.02 2.17
C MET A 24 3.80 4.07 1.59
N THR A 25 3.24 2.92 1.18
CA THR A 25 1.87 2.77 0.65
C THR A 25 0.94 2.13 1.69
N ASN A 26 -0.35 2.01 1.38
CA ASN A 26 -1.24 1.14 2.17
C ASN A 26 -0.94 -0.33 1.83
N PRO A 27 -1.31 -1.29 2.70
CA PRO A 27 -1.20 -2.72 2.38
C PRO A 27 -1.91 -3.04 1.07
N SER A 28 -1.26 -3.85 0.24
CA SER A 28 -1.80 -4.25 -1.05
C SER A 28 -2.85 -5.33 -0.86
N VAL A 29 -4.06 -5.04 -1.34
CA VAL A 29 -5.16 -6.01 -1.44
C VAL A 29 -4.94 -7.04 -2.55
N LEU A 30 -4.06 -6.74 -3.51
CA LEU A 30 -3.69 -7.65 -4.59
C LEU A 30 -2.30 -7.31 -5.14
N SER A 31 -1.42 -8.30 -5.09
CA SER A 31 -0.07 -8.29 -5.67
C SER A 31 0.03 -9.42 -6.69
N LEU A 32 0.56 -9.13 -7.89
CA LEU A 32 0.85 -10.15 -8.90
C LEU A 32 2.36 -10.41 -8.94
N VAL A 33 2.77 -11.66 -8.74
CA VAL A 33 4.17 -12.10 -8.78
C VAL A 33 4.36 -13.08 -9.93
N ALA A 34 5.28 -12.78 -10.84
CA ALA A 34 5.65 -13.68 -11.92
C ALA A 34 6.85 -14.53 -11.50
N LYS A 35 6.67 -15.85 -11.40
CA LYS A 35 7.71 -16.79 -11.00
C LYS A 35 7.60 -18.07 -11.81
N ASP A 36 8.71 -18.54 -12.36
CA ASP A 36 8.81 -19.81 -13.09
C ASP A 36 7.77 -19.94 -14.24
N GLY A 37 7.49 -18.83 -14.94
CA GLY A 37 6.51 -18.79 -16.03
C GLY A 37 5.04 -18.81 -15.58
N MET A 38 4.80 -18.79 -14.26
CA MET A 38 3.47 -18.69 -13.66
C MET A 38 3.25 -17.31 -13.05
N LEU A 39 1.98 -16.91 -12.95
CA LEU A 39 1.58 -15.63 -12.37
C LEU A 39 0.74 -15.89 -11.13
N GLN A 40 1.30 -15.56 -9.97
CA GLN A 40 0.71 -15.82 -8.66
C GLN A 40 0.01 -14.56 -8.13
N ARG A 41 -1.21 -14.72 -7.64
CA ARG A 41 -1.96 -13.68 -6.92
C ARG A 41 -1.69 -13.81 -5.43
N LEU A 42 -1.15 -12.75 -4.84
CA LEU A 42 -0.87 -12.61 -3.41
C LEU A 42 -1.54 -11.35 -2.85
N GLN A 43 -1.48 -11.19 -1.53
CA GLN A 43 -1.95 -10.03 -0.80
C GLN A 43 -0.97 -9.78 0.36
N ASP A 44 -0.80 -8.53 0.76
CA ASP A 44 0.01 -8.19 1.94
C ASP A 44 -0.69 -8.58 3.24
N SER A 45 0.11 -8.86 4.26
CA SER A 45 -0.35 -9.07 5.64
C SER A 45 -0.07 -7.82 6.48
N GLU A 46 -0.49 -7.83 7.75
CA GLU A 46 -0.22 -6.73 8.67
C GLU A 46 1.28 -6.56 8.97
N ASP A 47 2.03 -7.67 8.96
CA ASP A 47 3.45 -7.69 9.32
C ASP A 47 4.40 -7.76 8.11
N GLU A 48 3.89 -8.15 6.93
CA GLU A 48 4.72 -8.41 5.75
C GLU A 48 4.14 -7.87 4.45
N TYR A 49 5.03 -7.30 3.62
CA TYR A 49 4.73 -6.86 2.27
C TYR A 49 5.22 -7.90 1.26
N VAL A 50 4.39 -8.20 0.26
CA VAL A 50 4.80 -9.05 -0.87
C VAL A 50 5.91 -8.35 -1.65
N GLN A 51 7.03 -9.05 -1.84
CA GLN A 51 8.18 -8.59 -2.61
C GLN A 51 8.18 -9.20 -4.03
N ASP A 52 9.09 -8.73 -4.88
CA ASP A 52 9.27 -9.21 -6.27
C ASP A 52 7.97 -9.22 -7.11
N TRP A 53 7.08 -8.28 -6.81
CA TRP A 53 5.83 -8.09 -7.50
C TRP A 53 6.06 -7.43 -8.87
N SER A 54 5.24 -7.84 -9.84
CA SER A 54 5.13 -7.17 -11.15
C SER A 54 4.13 -6.02 -11.09
N ILE A 55 3.02 -6.20 -10.37
CA ILE A 55 2.04 -5.14 -10.08
C ILE A 55 1.55 -5.26 -8.63
N ARG A 56 1.18 -4.12 -8.04
CA ARG A 56 0.45 -4.04 -6.77
C ARG A 56 -0.76 -3.14 -6.90
N VAL A 57 -1.84 -3.52 -6.22
CA VAL A 57 -3.09 -2.77 -6.08
C VAL A 57 -3.33 -2.53 -4.61
N PHE A 58 -3.48 -1.27 -4.23
CA PHE A 58 -3.72 -0.82 -2.86
C PHE A 58 -4.61 0.43 -2.89
N GLU A 59 -5.31 0.69 -1.81
CA GLU A 59 -6.14 1.88 -1.69
C GLU A 59 -5.28 3.15 -1.60
N SER A 60 -5.73 4.22 -2.25
CA SER A 60 -5.08 5.52 -2.16
C SER A 60 -5.15 6.05 -0.72
N LYS A 61 -4.06 6.65 -0.23
CA LYS A 61 -4.05 7.41 1.04
C LYS A 61 -4.89 8.68 0.98
N HIS A 62 -5.14 9.19 -0.23
CA HIS A 62 -5.97 10.37 -0.47
C HIS A 62 -7.00 10.00 -1.55
N PRO A 63 -8.03 9.21 -1.20
CA PRO A 63 -9.06 8.84 -2.15
C PRO A 63 -9.95 10.07 -2.44
N ILE A 64 -10.35 10.26 -3.70
CA ILE A 64 -11.26 11.35 -4.09
C ILE A 64 -12.70 11.04 -3.66
N VAL A 65 -13.05 9.75 -3.59
CA VAL A 65 -14.35 9.24 -3.17
C VAL A 65 -14.14 8.19 -2.08
N SER A 66 -14.98 8.19 -1.05
CA SER A 66 -14.96 7.11 -0.04
C SER A 66 -15.89 5.98 -0.45
N THR A 67 -15.48 4.75 -0.18
CA THR A 67 -16.34 3.55 -0.23
C THR A 67 -17.10 3.34 1.07
N ASP A 68 -16.79 4.10 2.13
CA ASP A 68 -17.51 4.06 3.38
C ASP A 68 -18.92 4.59 3.18
N THR A 69 -19.91 3.80 3.60
CA THR A 69 -21.31 4.21 3.57
C THR A 69 -21.72 4.61 4.98
N GLU A 70 -22.13 5.87 5.17
CA GLU A 70 -22.82 6.28 6.39
C GLU A 70 -24.24 5.69 6.37
N ASN A 71 -24.42 4.55 7.04
CA ASN A 71 -25.73 3.94 7.18
C ASN A 71 -26.60 4.81 8.11
N THR A 72 -27.47 5.64 7.55
CA THR A 72 -28.50 6.33 8.33
C THR A 72 -29.68 5.38 8.52
N TYR A 73 -29.76 4.76 9.71
CA TYR A 73 -30.94 3.97 10.08
C TYR A 73 -32.06 4.93 10.48
N SER A 74 -33.20 4.90 9.77
CA SER A 74 -34.41 5.60 10.20
C SER A 74 -35.01 4.93 11.44
N ASP A 75 -35.86 5.66 12.17
CA ASP A 75 -36.65 5.09 13.27
C ASP A 75 -37.38 3.82 12.82
N ARG A 76 -37.49 2.86 13.74
CA ARG A 76 -38.13 1.57 13.47
C ARG A 76 -39.52 1.80 12.86
N PRO A 77 -39.88 1.10 11.77
CA PRO A 77 -41.21 1.23 11.20
C PRO A 77 -42.26 0.89 12.26
N TYR A 78 -43.24 1.78 12.43
CA TYR A 78 -44.42 1.54 13.25
C TYR A 78 -45.29 0.49 12.55
N TYR A 79 -45.04 -0.78 12.83
CA TYR A 79 -46.02 -1.82 12.51
C TYR A 79 -47.17 -1.69 13.53
N SER A 80 -48.36 -1.33 13.03
CA SER A 80 -49.63 -1.28 13.79
C SER A 80 -50.21 -2.67 13.97
#